data_AF-A0A965JZ41-F1
#
_entry.id   AF-A0A965JZ41-F1
#
_cell.length_a   1.000
_cell.length_b   1.000
_cell.length_c   1.000
_cell.angle_alpha   90.00
_cell.angle_beta   90.00
_cell.angle_gamma   90.00
#
_symmetry.space_group_name_H-M   'P 1'
#
loop_
_entity.id
_entity.type
_entity.pdbx_description
1 polymer ?
#
loop_
_entity_poly.entity_id
_entity_poly.type
_entity_poly.pdbx_seq_one_letter_code
_entity_poly.pdbx_strand_id
1 'polypeptide(L)'
;MKRRGFFSLAWVALRDLFDQSTSFGRLAAVHVGMMAGDTLVTVSLAGSLFFSVSPTEAKSKVLAYLMLTFAPFAVVSPILGPLIDRSVNGRRIIVAVAGLSRVLLCWMMSRHLDSWLLFPEAFAVLVASKLYVVTRGTLVPEMARTDQLSQRTESLDESGWPTTNRAVTTNKGFAGFNAQLTLLGTGAGLLMGVIGAAILKALNAASVLQFAALIFLV
;
A
#
# COMPACT_ATOMS: atom_id res chain seq x y z
N MET A 1 -2.44 -20.55 28.69
CA MET A 1 -2.71 -19.85 27.41
C MET A 1 -2.02 -18.49 27.42
N LYS A 2 -0.87 -18.31 26.74
CA LYS A 2 -0.13 -17.04 26.74
C LYS A 2 -0.91 -16.04 25.88
N ARG A 3 -1.60 -15.07 26.50
CA ARG A 3 -2.33 -14.01 25.78
C ARG A 3 -1.34 -13.24 24.90
N ARG A 4 -1.30 -13.56 23.60
CA ARG A 4 -0.56 -12.76 22.61
C ARG A 4 -1.31 -11.44 22.47
N GLY A 5 -0.86 -10.43 23.20
CA GLY A 5 -1.51 -9.11 23.20
C GLY A 5 -1.27 -8.37 21.88
N PHE A 6 -2.15 -7.42 21.57
CA PHE A 6 -2.03 -6.53 20.41
C PHE A 6 -0.62 -5.90 20.28
N PHE A 7 -0.04 -5.44 21.39
CA PHE A 7 1.32 -4.89 21.42
C PHE A 7 2.40 -5.87 20.95
N SER A 8 2.24 -7.17 21.24
CA SER A 8 3.18 -8.19 20.73
C SER A 8 3.07 -8.36 19.22
N LEU A 9 1.87 -8.27 18.65
CA LEU A 9 1.67 -8.29 17.19
C LEU A 9 2.25 -7.04 16.54
N ALA A 10 2.03 -5.87 17.14
CA ALA A 10 2.59 -4.60 16.68
C ALA A 10 4.12 -4.63 16.65
N TRP A 11 4.73 -5.09 17.74
CA TRP A 11 6.18 -5.21 17.83
C TRP A 11 6.76 -6.17 16.80
N VAL A 12 6.13 -7.33 16.61
CA VAL A 12 6.56 -8.30 15.59
C VAL A 12 6.37 -7.74 14.18
N ALA A 13 5.25 -7.07 13.90
CA ALA A 13 5.02 -6.44 12.61
C ALA A 13 6.08 -5.37 12.31
N LEU A 14 6.43 -4.55 13.30
CA LEU A 14 7.46 -3.52 13.15
C LEU A 14 8.84 -4.15 12.93
N ARG A 15 9.19 -5.22 13.65
CA ARG A 15 10.45 -5.92 13.45
C ARG A 15 10.52 -6.56 12.06
N ASP A 16 9.46 -7.24 11.63
CA ASP A 16 9.39 -7.89 10.33
C ASP A 16 9.41 -6.85 9.19
N LEU A 17 8.90 -5.63 9.42
CA LEU A 17 9.04 -4.49 8.49
C LEU A 17 10.52 -4.12 8.26
N PHE A 18 11.36 -4.14 9.29
CA PHE A 18 12.78 -3.80 9.15
C PHE A 18 13.64 -4.98 8.69
N ASP A 19 13.10 -6.21 8.70
CA ASP A 19 13.81 -7.41 8.24
C ASP A 19 13.68 -7.63 6.72
N GLN A 20 14.54 -6.94 5.97
CA GLN A 20 14.57 -6.98 4.50
C GLN A 20 15.19 -8.26 3.91
N SER A 21 15.73 -9.14 4.75
CA SER A 21 16.22 -10.45 4.31
C SER A 21 15.07 -11.34 3.82
N THR A 22 13.92 -11.21 4.47
CA THR A 22 12.70 -11.99 4.18
C THR A 22 11.89 -11.41 3.02
N SER A 23 11.16 -12.27 2.32
CA SER A 23 10.26 -11.83 1.24
C SER A 23 9.05 -11.08 1.78
N PHE A 24 8.54 -11.46 2.95
CA PHE A 24 7.45 -10.77 3.62
C PHE A 24 7.87 -9.37 4.11
N GLY A 25 9.07 -9.21 4.68
CA GLY A 25 9.56 -7.91 5.14
C GLY A 25 9.72 -6.89 4.02
N ARG A 26 10.19 -7.33 2.84
CA ARG A 26 10.20 -6.49 1.62
C ARG A 26 8.79 -6.07 1.19
N LEU A 27 7.84 -7.00 1.21
CA LEU A 27 6.44 -6.69 0.90
C LEU A 27 5.84 -5.71 1.93
N ALA A 28 6.21 -5.85 3.21
CA ALA A 28 5.77 -4.96 4.28
C ALA A 28 6.29 -3.53 4.10
N ALA A 29 7.56 -3.36 3.71
CA ALA A 29 8.13 -2.06 3.40
C ALA A 29 7.41 -1.36 2.25
N VAL A 30 7.21 -2.07 1.14
CA VAL A 30 6.42 -1.56 0.01
C VAL A 30 5.01 -1.20 0.45
N HIS A 31 4.38 -2.02 1.30
CA HIS A 31 3.04 -1.72 1.81
C HIS A 31 2.96 -0.47 2.65
N VAL A 32 3.93 -0.25 3.53
CA VAL A 32 4.03 0.97 4.32
C VAL A 32 4.20 2.19 3.41
N GLY A 33 5.10 2.13 2.43
CA GLY A 33 5.30 3.22 1.46
C GLY A 33 4.04 3.53 0.66
N MET A 34 3.36 2.51 0.13
CA MET A 34 2.14 2.69 -0.65
C MET A 34 0.99 3.30 0.17
N MET A 35 0.80 2.85 1.42
CA MET A 35 -0.26 3.38 2.30
C MET A 35 0.07 4.80 2.80
N ALA A 36 1.36 5.07 3.06
CA ALA A 36 1.86 6.39 3.41
C ALA A 36 1.58 7.41 2.29
N GLY A 37 1.95 7.07 1.04
CA GLY A 37 1.71 7.92 -0.12
C GLY A 37 0.22 8.15 -0.39
N ASP A 38 -0.61 7.09 -0.33
CA ASP A 38 -2.07 7.21 -0.54
C ASP A 38 -2.72 8.14 0.52
N THR A 39 -2.20 8.12 1.74
CA THR A 39 -2.66 9.04 2.79
C THR A 39 -2.27 10.48 2.47
N LEU A 40 -1.03 10.73 2.06
CA LEU A 40 -0.58 12.07 1.68
C LEU A 40 -1.38 12.64 0.51
N VAL A 41 -1.67 11.81 -0.50
CA VAL A 41 -2.56 12.19 -1.62
C VAL A 41 -3.93 12.59 -1.07
N THR A 42 -4.51 11.80 -0.17
CA THR A 42 -5.81 12.10 0.44
C THR A 42 -5.78 13.43 1.20
N VAL A 43 -4.72 13.69 1.98
CA VAL A 43 -4.55 14.95 2.71
C VAL A 43 -4.43 16.14 1.76
N SER A 44 -3.63 16.01 0.70
CA SER A 44 -3.47 17.08 -0.30
C SER A 44 -4.78 17.37 -1.04
N LEU A 45 -5.48 16.33 -1.47
CA LEU A 45 -6.77 16.47 -2.13
C LEU A 45 -7.80 17.09 -1.19
N ALA A 46 -7.83 16.70 0.09
CA ALA A 46 -8.72 17.32 1.04
C ALA A 46 -8.41 18.82 1.23
N GLY A 47 -7.13 19.16 1.33
CA GLY A 47 -6.64 20.52 1.44
C GLY A 47 -6.93 21.41 0.23
N SER A 48 -6.80 20.86 -0.98
CA SER A 48 -7.00 21.59 -2.23
C SER A 48 -8.46 21.67 -2.63
N LEU A 49 -9.22 20.57 -2.55
CA LEU A 49 -10.55 20.49 -3.15
C LEU A 49 -11.69 20.95 -2.23
N PHE A 50 -11.62 20.69 -0.92
CA PHE A 50 -12.71 21.08 0.00
C PHE A 50 -12.59 22.53 0.48
N PHE A 51 -11.41 23.13 0.41
CA PHE A 51 -11.17 24.50 0.89
C PHE A 51 -11.06 25.55 -0.22
N SER A 52 -11.06 25.16 -1.51
CA SER A 52 -11.00 26.10 -2.65
C SER A 52 -12.29 26.22 -3.47
N VAL A 53 -13.32 25.39 -3.22
CA VAL A 53 -14.54 25.35 -4.04
C VAL A 53 -15.67 26.17 -3.42
N SER A 54 -16.23 27.11 -4.18
CA SER A 54 -17.37 27.92 -3.76
C SER A 54 -18.67 27.08 -3.68
N PRO A 55 -19.58 27.36 -2.73
CA PRO A 55 -20.81 26.58 -2.51
C PRO A 55 -21.74 26.47 -3.72
N THR A 56 -21.65 27.40 -4.67
CA THR A 56 -22.51 27.47 -5.87
C THR A 56 -22.12 26.49 -6.98
N GLU A 57 -20.89 25.95 -6.98
CA GLU A 57 -20.40 24.97 -7.96
C GLU A 57 -20.44 23.51 -7.43
N ALA A 58 -20.94 23.31 -6.20
CA ALA A 58 -20.73 22.09 -5.43
C ALA A 58 -21.45 20.84 -5.97
N LYS A 59 -22.62 20.96 -6.62
CA LYS A 59 -23.43 19.78 -6.97
C LYS A 59 -22.79 18.89 -8.04
N SER A 60 -22.25 19.47 -9.12
CA SER A 60 -21.59 18.72 -10.19
C SER A 60 -20.27 18.10 -9.73
N LYS A 61 -19.50 18.83 -8.91
CA LYS A 61 -18.26 18.34 -8.30
C LYS A 61 -18.54 17.21 -7.29
N VAL A 62 -19.58 17.33 -6.46
CA VAL A 62 -20.02 16.25 -5.55
C VAL A 62 -20.47 15.01 -6.31
N LEU A 63 -21.23 15.16 -7.40
CA LEU A 63 -21.60 14.02 -8.25
C LEU A 63 -20.37 13.35 -8.88
N ALA A 64 -19.40 14.15 -9.35
CA ALA A 64 -18.14 13.64 -9.86
C ALA A 64 -17.36 12.87 -8.78
N TYR A 65 -17.33 13.32 -7.53
CA TYR A 65 -16.74 12.55 -6.42
C TYR A 65 -17.46 11.24 -6.17
N LEU A 66 -18.79 11.24 -6.18
CA LEU A 66 -19.55 10.02 -5.96
C LEU A 66 -19.21 8.97 -7.05
N MET A 67 -19.19 9.41 -8.31
CA MET A 67 -18.77 8.60 -9.46
C MET A 67 -17.32 8.10 -9.32
N LEU A 68 -16.41 8.97 -8.87
CA LEU A 68 -15.00 8.65 -8.61
C LEU A 68 -14.82 7.49 -7.61
N THR A 69 -15.78 7.30 -6.70
CA THR A 69 -15.73 6.23 -5.70
C THR A 69 -16.04 4.85 -6.30
N PHE A 70 -16.95 4.77 -7.28
CA PHE A 70 -17.35 3.52 -7.92
C PHE A 70 -16.51 3.16 -9.14
N ALA A 71 -16.06 4.18 -9.89
CA ALA A 71 -15.34 4.00 -11.15
C ALA A 71 -14.06 3.13 -11.06
N PRO A 72 -13.24 3.18 -9.99
CA PRO A 72 -12.03 2.36 -9.91
C PRO A 72 -12.35 0.87 -9.91
N PHE A 73 -13.47 0.46 -9.32
CA PHE A 73 -13.87 -0.95 -9.30
C PHE A 73 -14.26 -1.44 -10.69
N ALA A 74 -14.94 -0.61 -11.48
CA ALA A 74 -15.29 -0.94 -12.86
C ALA A 74 -14.05 -1.15 -13.73
N VAL A 75 -12.99 -0.36 -13.50
CA VAL A 75 -11.72 -0.48 -14.23
C VAL A 75 -10.88 -1.66 -13.73
N VAL A 76 -10.82 -1.91 -12.42
CA VAL A 76 -9.99 -2.97 -11.83
C VAL A 76 -10.62 -4.36 -12.00
N SER A 77 -11.95 -4.47 -12.04
CA SER A 77 -12.70 -5.72 -12.24
C SER A 77 -12.20 -6.58 -13.42
N PRO A 78 -12.11 -6.08 -14.66
CA PRO A 78 -11.61 -6.87 -15.79
C PRO A 78 -10.12 -7.24 -15.66
N ILE A 79 -9.35 -6.47 -14.89
CA ILE A 79 -7.92 -6.68 -14.67
C ILE A 79 -7.67 -7.81 -13.66
N LEU A 80 -8.63 -8.11 -12.78
CA LEU A 80 -8.53 -9.14 -11.75
C LEU A 80 -8.30 -10.56 -12.31
N GLY A 81 -9.01 -10.94 -13.38
CA GLY A 81 -8.87 -12.27 -14.00
C GLY A 81 -7.43 -12.54 -14.44
N PRO A 82 -6.86 -11.71 -15.34
CA PRO A 82 -5.45 -11.82 -15.73
C PRO A 82 -4.46 -11.69 -14.55
N LEU A 83 -4.84 -11.01 -13.47
CA LEU A 83 -3.97 -10.87 -12.29
C LEU A 83 -3.84 -12.16 -11.47
N ILE A 84 -4.94 -12.89 -11.35
CA ILE A 84 -5.00 -14.17 -10.65
C ILE A 84 -4.16 -15.21 -11.41
N ASP A 85 -4.26 -15.20 -12.74
CA ASP A 85 -3.57 -16.15 -13.62
C ASP A 85 -2.10 -15.79 -13.88
N ARG A 86 -1.62 -14.63 -13.43
CA ARG A 86 -0.24 -14.20 -13.63
C ARG A 86 0.75 -14.92 -12.71
N SER A 87 1.95 -15.15 -13.25
CA SER A 87 3.09 -15.61 -12.47
C SER A 87 3.44 -14.63 -11.34
N VAL A 88 4.19 -15.12 -10.34
CA VAL A 88 4.66 -14.31 -9.20
C VAL A 88 5.37 -13.03 -9.68
N ASN A 89 6.17 -13.13 -10.74
CA ASN A 89 6.87 -12.01 -11.33
C ASN A 89 5.91 -11.00 -11.97
N GLY A 90 4.83 -11.47 -12.62
CA GLY A 90 3.79 -10.61 -13.17
C GLY A 90 3.12 -9.75 -12.09
N ARG A 91 2.83 -10.34 -10.93
CA ARG A 91 2.26 -9.60 -9.79
C ARG A 91 3.23 -8.55 -9.23
N ARG A 92 4.53 -8.85 -9.15
CA ARG A 92 5.56 -7.89 -8.72
C ARG A 92 5.67 -6.70 -9.69
N ILE A 93 5.61 -6.96 -11.00
CA ILE A 93 5.60 -5.90 -12.03
C ILE A 93 4.40 -4.97 -11.84
N ILE A 94 3.22 -5.51 -11.55
CA ILE A 94 2.01 -4.70 -11.33
C ILE A 94 2.17 -3.77 -10.13
N VAL A 95 2.77 -4.26 -9.03
CA VAL A 95 3.09 -3.43 -7.86
C VAL A 95 4.06 -2.30 -8.24
N ALA A 96 5.13 -2.61 -8.99
CA ALA A 96 6.10 -1.62 -9.43
C ALA A 96 5.46 -0.55 -10.34
N VAL A 97 4.66 -0.98 -11.32
CA VAL A 97 3.92 -0.07 -12.22
C VAL A 97 2.93 0.79 -11.44
N ALA A 98 2.23 0.23 -10.45
CA ALA A 98 1.31 0.97 -9.60
C ALA A 98 2.03 2.05 -8.76
N GLY A 99 3.25 1.78 -8.28
CA GLY A 99 4.08 2.77 -7.59
C GLY A 99 4.60 3.85 -8.54
N LEU A 100 5.24 3.45 -9.63
CA LEU A 100 5.83 4.37 -10.62
C LEU A 100 4.79 5.30 -11.25
N SER A 101 3.61 4.76 -11.59
CA SER A 101 2.51 5.59 -12.10
C SER A 101 2.07 6.63 -11.07
N ARG A 102 2.04 6.31 -9.78
CA ARG A 102 1.70 7.29 -8.73
C ARG A 102 2.78 8.34 -8.52
N VAL A 103 4.06 8.01 -8.67
CA VAL A 103 5.14 9.02 -8.69
C VAL A 103 4.85 10.06 -9.77
N LEU A 104 4.61 9.61 -11.01
CA LEU A 104 4.33 10.49 -12.14
C LEU A 104 3.04 11.29 -11.92
N LEU A 105 1.96 10.62 -11.51
CA LEU A 105 0.66 11.25 -11.30
C LEU A 105 0.70 12.28 -10.16
N CYS A 106 1.32 11.98 -9.02
CA CYS A 106 1.46 12.95 -7.93
C CYS A 106 2.28 14.16 -8.35
N TRP A 107 3.32 13.94 -9.16
CA TRP A 107 4.10 15.03 -9.74
C TRP A 107 3.25 15.91 -10.68
N MET A 108 2.44 15.31 -11.57
CA MET A 108 1.54 16.07 -12.46
C MET A 108 0.47 16.82 -11.67
N MET A 109 -0.18 16.16 -10.71
CA MET A 109 -1.21 16.76 -9.85
C MET A 109 -0.69 17.97 -9.09
N SER A 110 0.58 17.94 -8.66
CA SER A 110 1.18 19.09 -7.97
C SER A 110 1.23 20.35 -8.83
N ARG A 111 1.19 20.22 -10.17
CA ARG A 111 1.17 21.33 -11.14
C ARG A 111 -0.24 21.71 -11.60
N HIS A 112 -1.22 20.82 -11.42
CA HIS A 112 -2.57 20.97 -11.95
C HIS A 112 -3.65 21.12 -10.86
N LEU A 113 -3.27 21.53 -9.64
CA LEU A 113 -4.20 21.61 -8.50
C LEU A 113 -5.46 22.45 -8.75
N ASP A 114 -5.36 23.53 -9.53
CA ASP A 114 -6.50 24.43 -9.81
C ASP A 114 -7.20 24.09 -11.13
N SER A 115 -6.79 23.02 -11.82
CA SER A 115 -7.31 22.62 -13.12
C SER A 115 -8.34 21.51 -13.02
N TRP A 116 -9.29 21.45 -13.97
CA TRP A 116 -10.16 20.28 -14.13
C TRP A 116 -9.34 18.99 -14.31
N LEU A 117 -8.12 19.08 -14.87
CA LEU A 117 -7.22 17.93 -15.04
C LEU A 117 -6.86 17.21 -13.73
N LEU A 118 -7.02 17.86 -12.57
CA LEU A 118 -6.83 17.21 -11.27
C LEU A 118 -7.75 16.00 -11.09
N PHE A 119 -8.99 16.06 -11.58
CA PHE A 119 -9.97 14.99 -11.42
C PHE A 119 -9.56 13.67 -12.12
N PRO A 120 -9.23 13.64 -13.42
CA PRO A 120 -8.75 12.42 -14.06
C PRO A 120 -7.40 11.94 -13.51
N GLU A 121 -6.52 12.84 -13.06
CA GLU A 121 -5.25 12.43 -12.43
C GLU A 121 -5.48 11.76 -11.07
N ALA A 122 -6.32 12.36 -10.22
CA ALA A 122 -6.73 11.77 -8.95
C ALA A 122 -7.43 10.43 -9.15
N PHE A 123 -8.27 10.31 -10.19
CA PHE A 123 -8.88 9.05 -10.58
C PHE A 123 -7.84 7.99 -10.91
N ALA A 124 -6.85 8.33 -11.74
CA ALA A 124 -5.79 7.39 -12.11
C ALA A 124 -4.98 6.95 -10.88
N VAL A 125 -4.71 7.85 -9.92
CA VAL A 125 -4.06 7.49 -8.65
C VAL A 125 -4.91 6.52 -7.83
N LEU A 126 -6.23 6.76 -7.74
CA LEU A 126 -7.15 5.87 -7.04
C LEU A 126 -7.21 4.48 -7.69
N VAL A 127 -7.25 4.40 -9.02
CA VAL A 127 -7.19 3.14 -9.75
C VAL A 127 -5.88 2.41 -9.46
N ALA A 128 -4.74 3.11 -9.52
CA ALA A 128 -3.44 2.53 -9.20
C ALA A 128 -3.38 2.04 -7.73
N SER A 129 -3.95 2.79 -6.78
CA SER A 129 -4.11 2.40 -5.37
C SER A 129 -4.90 1.11 -5.22
N LYS A 130 -6.09 1.03 -5.84
CA LYS A 130 -6.91 -0.18 -5.79
C LYS A 130 -6.23 -1.38 -6.44
N LEU A 131 -5.57 -1.19 -7.58
CA LEU A 131 -4.82 -2.24 -8.25
C LEU A 131 -3.72 -2.82 -7.35
N TYR A 132 -2.97 -1.95 -6.66
CA TYR A 132 -1.96 -2.39 -5.69
C TYR A 132 -2.58 -3.19 -4.54
N VAL A 133 -3.67 -2.70 -3.92
CA VAL A 133 -4.32 -3.38 -2.78
C VAL A 133 -4.78 -4.78 -3.17
N VAL A 134 -5.38 -4.93 -4.35
CA VAL A 134 -5.79 -6.22 -4.92
C VAL A 134 -4.59 -7.13 -5.15
N THR A 135 -3.55 -6.61 -5.82
CA THR A 135 -2.33 -7.37 -6.12
C THR A 135 -1.65 -7.85 -4.84
N ARG A 136 -1.55 -6.98 -3.83
CA ARG A 136 -1.02 -7.32 -2.50
C ARG A 136 -1.76 -8.49 -1.90
N GLY A 137 -3.09 -8.53 -1.98
CA GLY A 137 -3.90 -9.61 -1.41
C GLY A 137 -3.46 -11.01 -1.90
N THR A 138 -3.02 -11.09 -3.14
CA THR A 138 -2.48 -12.33 -3.73
C THR A 138 -1.01 -12.59 -3.39
N LEU A 139 -0.21 -11.54 -3.13
CA LEU A 139 1.21 -11.65 -2.80
C LEU A 139 1.46 -12.06 -1.34
N VAL A 140 0.59 -11.71 -0.40
CA VAL A 140 0.75 -12.04 1.04
C VAL A 140 0.95 -13.55 1.27
N PRO A 141 0.03 -14.45 0.84
CA PRO A 141 0.21 -15.88 1.08
C PRO A 141 1.45 -16.44 0.38
N GLU A 142 1.82 -15.88 -0.77
CA GLU A 142 2.98 -16.31 -1.55
C GLU A 142 4.31 -15.95 -0.86
N MET A 143 4.45 -14.71 -0.38
CA MET A 143 5.67 -14.28 0.33
C MET A 143 5.81 -15.03 1.66
N ALA A 144 4.69 -15.25 2.36
CA ALA A 144 4.68 -16.06 3.58
C ALA A 144 5.11 -17.52 3.32
N ARG A 145 4.65 -18.15 2.23
CA ARG A 145 5.10 -19.49 1.83
C ARG A 145 6.58 -19.53 1.49
N THR A 146 7.06 -18.53 0.76
CA THR A 146 8.48 -18.42 0.39
C THR A 146 9.37 -18.40 1.63
N ASP A 147 9.02 -17.58 2.63
CA ASP A 147 9.80 -17.48 3.86
C ASP A 147 9.73 -18.77 4.71
N GLN A 148 8.56 -19.44 4.74
CA GLN A 148 8.42 -20.75 5.39
C GLN A 148 9.28 -21.83 4.74
N LEU A 149 9.40 -21.82 3.40
CA LEU A 149 10.23 -22.78 2.67
C LEU A 149 11.72 -22.52 2.89
N SER A 150 12.15 -21.25 2.90
CA SER A 150 13.53 -20.89 3.23
C SER A 150 13.91 -21.35 4.64
N GLN A 151 13.06 -21.08 5.64
CA GLN A 151 13.26 -21.54 7.01
C GLN A 151 13.30 -23.07 7.13
N ARG A 152 12.47 -23.77 6.35
CA ARG A 152 12.50 -25.23 6.30
C ARG A 152 13.84 -25.72 5.74
N THR A 153 14.34 -25.10 4.68
CA THR A 153 15.60 -25.48 4.03
C THR A 153 16.79 -25.25 4.97
N GLU A 154 16.83 -24.13 5.69
CA GLU A 154 17.85 -23.84 6.72
C GLU A 154 17.86 -24.86 7.87
N SER A 155 16.74 -25.55 8.10
CA SER A 155 16.64 -26.57 9.16
C SER A 155 17.09 -27.97 8.71
N LEU A 156 17.45 -28.15 7.44
CA LEU A 156 17.97 -29.41 6.90
C LEU A 156 19.50 -29.40 6.88
N ASP A 157 20.13 -30.56 7.06
CA ASP A 157 21.57 -30.73 6.86
C ASP A 157 21.89 -30.81 5.37
N GLU A 158 23.19 -30.91 5.04
CA GLU A 158 23.66 -31.06 3.65
C GLU A 158 23.09 -32.30 2.95
N SER A 159 22.66 -33.33 3.71
CA SER A 159 22.02 -34.53 3.19
C SER A 159 20.50 -34.43 3.05
N GLY A 160 19.91 -33.28 3.40
CA GLY A 160 18.47 -33.03 3.34
C GLY A 160 17.69 -33.60 4.52
N TRP A 161 18.36 -34.12 5.54
CA TRP A 161 17.74 -34.63 6.76
C TRP A 161 17.54 -33.51 7.79
N PRO A 162 16.46 -33.55 8.60
CA PRO A 162 16.24 -32.53 9.63
C PRO A 162 17.36 -32.49 10.67
N THR A 163 18.00 -31.34 10.86
CA THR A 163 19.10 -31.16 11.85
C THR A 163 18.61 -30.99 13.29
N THR A 164 17.31 -30.73 13.48
CA THR A 164 16.71 -30.50 14.79
C THR A 164 15.26 -31.01 14.85
N ASN A 165 14.81 -31.44 16.04
CA ASN A 165 13.39 -31.78 16.31
C ASN A 165 12.42 -30.60 16.09
N ARG A 166 12.95 -29.40 15.78
CA ARG A 166 12.19 -28.20 15.41
C ARG A 166 11.61 -28.25 13.99
N ALA A 167 12.01 -29.18 13.13
CA ALA A 167 11.54 -29.29 11.75
C ALA A 167 10.01 -29.50 11.63
N VAL A 168 9.34 -29.80 12.75
CA VAL A 168 7.88 -29.77 12.88
C VAL A 168 7.42 -28.39 13.40
N THR A 169 7.86 -27.29 12.79
CA THR A 169 7.30 -25.97 13.14
C THR A 169 5.94 -25.78 12.50
N THR A 170 4.94 -25.61 13.36
CA THR A 170 3.55 -25.24 13.08
C THR A 170 3.47 -24.22 11.95
N ASN A 171 2.77 -24.59 10.87
CA ASN A 171 2.48 -23.71 9.76
C ASN A 171 1.74 -22.46 10.29
N LYS A 172 2.39 -21.28 10.28
CA LYS A 172 1.73 -20.04 10.73
C LYS A 172 0.60 -19.73 9.74
N GLY A 173 -0.62 -19.58 10.24
CA GLY A 173 -1.76 -19.20 9.40
C GLY A 173 -1.56 -17.84 8.74
N PHE A 174 -1.99 -17.71 7.48
CA PHE A 174 -1.85 -16.48 6.68
C PHE A 174 -2.59 -15.26 7.24
N ALA A 175 -3.58 -15.48 8.11
CA ALA A 175 -4.32 -14.42 8.79
C ALA A 175 -3.41 -13.50 9.62
N GLY A 176 -2.35 -14.05 10.24
CA GLY A 176 -1.40 -13.26 11.03
C GLY A 176 -0.61 -12.27 10.17
N PHE A 177 -0.13 -12.72 9.02
CA PHE A 177 0.61 -11.89 8.06
C PHE A 177 -0.26 -10.75 7.51
N ASN A 178 -1.53 -11.02 7.18
CA ASN A 178 -2.44 -9.97 6.72
C ASN A 178 -2.78 -8.96 7.84
N ALA A 179 -2.92 -9.43 9.08
CA ALA A 179 -3.13 -8.55 10.24
C ALA A 179 -1.91 -7.65 10.49
N GLN A 180 -0.69 -8.19 10.38
CA GLN A 180 0.55 -7.40 10.48
C GLN A 180 0.60 -6.30 9.43
N LEU A 181 0.33 -6.63 8.15
CA LEU A 181 0.32 -5.64 7.07
C LEU A 181 -0.77 -4.58 7.28
N THR A 182 -1.96 -4.98 7.69
CA THR A 182 -3.06 -4.03 7.97
C THR A 182 -2.69 -3.07 9.09
N LEU A 183 -2.03 -3.57 10.14
CA LEU A 183 -1.56 -2.77 11.26
C LEU A 183 -0.46 -1.80 10.82
N LEU A 184 0.53 -2.27 10.06
CA LEU A 184 1.60 -1.44 9.52
C LEU A 184 1.06 -0.35 8.58
N GLY A 185 0.15 -0.72 7.67
CA GLY A 185 -0.47 0.21 6.73
C GLY A 185 -1.30 1.28 7.44
N THR A 186 -2.10 0.89 8.43
CA THR A 186 -2.87 1.83 9.25
C THR A 186 -1.97 2.74 10.07
N GLY A 187 -0.91 2.18 10.68
CA GLY A 187 0.06 2.94 11.45
C GLY A 187 0.81 3.96 10.60
N ALA A 188 1.30 3.54 9.42
CA ALA A 188 1.93 4.42 8.45
C ALA A 188 0.97 5.53 8.00
N GLY A 189 -0.29 5.18 7.69
CA GLY A 189 -1.31 6.15 7.33
C GLY A 189 -1.55 7.20 8.42
N LEU A 190 -1.72 6.79 9.69
CA LEU A 190 -1.93 7.74 10.78
C LEU A 190 -0.75 8.71 10.95
N LEU A 191 0.48 8.19 10.94
CA LEU A 191 1.68 9.01 11.04
C LEU A 191 1.80 10.00 9.88
N MET A 192 1.60 9.52 8.65
CA MET A 192 1.71 10.34 7.45
C MET A 192 0.54 11.31 7.28
N GLY A 193 -0.63 11.01 7.86
CA GLY A 193 -1.74 11.94 7.95
C GLY A 193 -1.39 13.16 8.80
N VAL A 194 -0.74 12.95 9.96
CA VAL A 194 -0.27 14.04 10.81
C VAL A 194 0.83 14.85 10.12
N ILE A 195 1.83 14.18 9.54
CA ILE A 195 2.92 14.85 8.80
C ILE A 195 2.36 15.62 7.60
N GLY A 196 1.47 15.00 6.82
CA GLY A 196 0.82 15.62 5.67
C GLY A 196 0.00 16.85 6.07
N ALA A 197 -0.75 16.79 7.17
CA ALA A 197 -1.52 17.93 7.67
C ALA A 197 -0.60 19.07 8.12
N ALA A 198 0.53 18.75 8.76
CA ALA A 198 1.54 19.74 9.13
C ALA A 198 2.16 20.41 7.89
N ILE A 199 2.54 19.63 6.87
CA ILE A 199 3.07 20.15 5.59
C ILE A 199 2.01 21.01 4.89
N LEU A 200 0.76 20.56 4.84
CA LEU A 200 -0.34 21.30 4.22
C LEU A 200 -0.52 22.67 4.88
N LYS A 201 -0.46 22.72 6.21
CA LYS A 201 -0.60 23.97 6.98
C LYS A 201 0.62 24.89 6.86
N ALA A 202 1.82 24.32 6.81
CA ALA A 202 3.07 25.09 6.78
C ALA A 202 3.43 25.59 5.36
N LEU A 203 3.08 24.82 4.34
CA LEU A 203 3.41 25.08 2.94
C LEU A 203 2.14 25.16 2.10
N ASN A 204 1.79 24.09 1.39
CA ASN A 204 0.62 24.01 0.52
C ASN A 204 0.34 22.56 0.10
N ALA A 205 -0.79 22.34 -0.58
CA ALA A 205 -1.21 21.04 -1.08
C ALA A 205 -0.23 20.44 -2.12
N ALA A 206 0.44 21.27 -2.92
CA ALA A 206 1.41 20.81 -3.93
C ALA A 206 2.64 20.17 -3.26
N SER A 207 3.12 20.76 -2.16
CA SER A 207 4.25 20.25 -1.38
C SER A 207 3.95 18.88 -0.78
N VAL A 208 2.70 18.66 -0.33
CA VAL A 208 2.23 17.35 0.15
C VAL A 208 2.28 16.30 -0.98
N LEU A 209 1.89 16.65 -2.21
CA LEU A 209 1.94 15.73 -3.37
C LEU A 209 3.38 15.43 -3.82
N GLN A 210 4.26 16.43 -3.79
CA GLN A 210 5.69 16.22 -4.07
C GLN A 210 6.30 15.26 -3.04
N PHE A 211 5.95 15.44 -1.77
CA PHE A 211 6.38 14.51 -0.72
C PHE A 211 5.78 13.11 -0.92
N ALA A 212 4.51 13.00 -1.33
CA ALA A 212 3.91 11.72 -1.68
C ALA A 212 4.64 11.04 -2.84
N ALA A 213 5.04 11.79 -3.87
CA ALA A 213 5.81 11.27 -5.00
C ALA A 213 7.17 10.72 -4.56
N LEU A 214 7.84 11.38 -3.62
CA LEU A 214 9.10 10.87 -3.02
C LEU A 214 8.87 9.58 -2.24
N ILE A 215 7.79 9.48 -1.47
CA ILE A 215 7.45 8.26 -0.72
C ILE A 215 7.17 7.08 -1.65
N PHE A 216 6.49 7.30 -2.79
CA PHE A 216 6.23 6.23 -3.76
C PHE A 216 7.47 5.74 -4.52
N LEU A 217 8.56 6.51 -4.49
CA LEU A 217 9.83 6.18 -5.16
C LEU A 217 10.68 5.19 -4.35
N VAL A 218 10.51 5.16 -3.02
CA VAL A 218 11.25 4.33 -2.06
C VAL A 218 10.59 2.97 -1.91
#